data_AF-A0A2S8Y330-F1
#
_entry.id   AF-A0A2S8Y330-F1
#
_cell.length_a   1.000
_cell.length_b   1.000
_cell.length_c   1.000
_cell.angle_alpha   90.00
_cell.angle_beta   90.00
_cell.angle_gamma   90.00
#
_symmetry.space_group_name_H-M   'P 1'
#
loop_
_entity.id
_entity.type
_entity.pdbx_description
1 polymer ?
#
loop_
_entity_poly.entity_id
_entity_poly.type
_entity_poly.pdbx_seq_one_letter_code
_entity_poly.pdbx_strand_id
1 'polypeptide(L)'
;MRVFDVAHIYPLNATPHEQIILKHEVRLSINIDCEENFIALCKECHKIYDTKKTVEEYRQLVEIKKTINKIKILSQTWDKQTLHKDISTVARDIEKLSDIDIKNTSLSFAALKLSEKKDETLGLLNEMKISQYILSFFTPIRDSLKKLEMEEKAKSLFICSQVKSYYTLLLMQGFNQNEIFENMCEWFMTNTGIKDRAKSEVLVSYFIQNCEIFSEC
;
A
#
# COMPACT_ATOMS: atom_id res chain seq x y z
N MET A 1 17.52 -32.44 -10.32
CA MET A 1 18.59 -31.85 -11.17
C MET A 1 18.30 -30.36 -11.30
N ARG A 2 19.26 -29.46 -11.03
CA ARG A 2 19.01 -28.01 -11.23
C ARG A 2 18.83 -27.72 -12.72
N VAL A 3 17.76 -27.03 -13.08
CA VAL A 3 17.39 -26.69 -14.47
C VAL A 3 17.93 -25.33 -14.94
N PHE A 4 18.61 -24.61 -14.04
CA PHE A 4 19.18 -23.29 -14.28
C PHE A 4 20.49 -23.10 -13.51
N ASP A 5 21.29 -22.14 -13.96
CA ASP A 5 22.52 -21.68 -13.33
C ASP A 5 22.44 -20.16 -13.08
N VAL A 6 23.18 -19.66 -12.08
CA VAL A 6 23.18 -18.24 -11.71
C VAL A 6 24.42 -17.58 -12.30
N ALA A 7 24.19 -16.56 -13.12
CA ALA A 7 25.24 -15.76 -13.74
C ALA A 7 25.31 -14.36 -13.12
N HIS A 8 26.51 -13.79 -13.05
CA HIS A 8 26.70 -12.34 -12.91
C HIS A 8 26.43 -11.66 -14.26
N ILE A 9 25.51 -10.71 -14.31
CA ILE A 9 25.23 -9.94 -15.53
C ILE A 9 26.48 -9.13 -15.89
N TYR A 10 26.97 -8.30 -14.97
CA TYR A 10 28.31 -7.75 -15.09
C TYR A 10 29.32 -8.76 -14.52
N PRO A 11 30.28 -9.27 -15.30
CA PRO A 11 31.14 -10.37 -14.88
C PRO A 11 32.02 -9.97 -13.68
N LEU A 12 32.10 -10.85 -12.69
CA LEU A 12 32.96 -10.67 -11.51
C LEU A 12 34.44 -10.58 -11.89
N ASN A 13 34.86 -11.44 -12.83
CA ASN A 13 36.21 -11.50 -13.37
C ASN A 13 36.18 -11.27 -14.89
N ALA A 14 35.93 -10.02 -15.30
CA ALA A 14 35.85 -9.64 -16.70
C ALA A 14 37.17 -9.90 -17.44
N THR A 15 37.12 -10.66 -18.53
CA THR A 15 38.24 -10.84 -19.46
C THR A 15 38.63 -9.50 -20.12
N PRO A 16 39.85 -9.36 -20.67
CA PRO A 16 40.24 -8.12 -21.35
C PRO A 16 39.28 -7.69 -22.47
N HIS A 17 38.71 -8.65 -23.20
CA HIS A 17 37.70 -8.39 -24.22
C HIS A 17 36.40 -7.83 -23.62
N GLU A 18 35.90 -8.44 -22.53
CA GLU A 18 34.68 -7.98 -21.84
C GLU A 18 34.84 -6.59 -21.23
N GLN A 19 36.02 -6.28 -20.70
CA GLN A 19 36.33 -4.94 -20.18
C GLN A 19 36.24 -3.86 -21.27
N ILE A 20 36.63 -4.19 -22.50
CA ILE A 20 36.56 -3.27 -23.65
C ILE A 20 35.11 -3.07 -24.06
N ILE A 21 34.37 -4.15 -24.33
CA ILE A 21 33.00 -4.04 -24.86
C ILE A 21 32.02 -3.48 -23.82
N LEU A 22 32.24 -3.72 -22.52
CA LEU A 22 31.36 -3.24 -21.45
C LEU A 22 31.80 -1.91 -20.82
N LYS A 23 32.86 -1.26 -21.33
CA LYS A 23 33.45 -0.04 -20.72
C LYS A 23 32.45 1.10 -20.52
N HIS A 24 31.50 1.24 -21.43
CA HIS A 24 30.49 2.31 -21.44
C HIS A 24 29.09 1.82 -21.07
N GLU A 25 28.97 0.58 -20.62
CA GLU A 25 27.69 -0.02 -20.29
C GLU A 25 27.30 0.25 -18.83
N VAL A 26 25.99 0.34 -18.60
CA VAL A 26 25.44 0.61 -17.27
C VAL A 26 25.66 -0.60 -16.36
N ARG A 27 26.19 -0.38 -15.16
CA ARG A 27 26.24 -1.39 -14.09
C ARG A 27 25.02 -1.23 -13.18
N LEU A 28 24.43 -2.35 -12.79
CA LEU A 28 23.25 -2.37 -11.90
C LEU A 28 23.58 -2.00 -10.45
N SER A 29 24.85 -2.15 -10.05
CA SER A 29 25.35 -1.83 -8.73
C SER A 29 26.84 -1.46 -8.79
N ILE A 30 27.30 -0.71 -7.80
CA ILE A 30 28.72 -0.42 -7.59
C ILE A 30 29.45 -1.68 -7.15
N ASN A 31 28.85 -2.44 -6.21
CA ASN A 31 29.30 -3.77 -5.87
C ASN A 31 28.73 -4.76 -6.89
N ILE A 32 29.61 -5.36 -7.70
CA ILE A 32 29.21 -6.32 -8.74
C ILE A 32 28.91 -7.71 -8.18
N ASP A 33 29.34 -8.02 -6.96
CA ASP A 33 29.00 -9.26 -6.27
C ASP A 33 27.80 -9.03 -5.34
N CYS A 34 26.65 -8.75 -5.96
CA CYS A 34 25.40 -8.51 -5.25
C CYS A 34 24.21 -9.13 -6.00
N GLU A 35 23.11 -9.36 -5.27
CA GLU A 35 21.92 -10.01 -5.81
C GLU A 35 21.31 -9.23 -6.99
N GLU A 36 21.42 -7.89 -6.97
CA GLU A 36 20.95 -7.01 -8.05
C GLU A 36 21.67 -7.27 -9.37
N ASN A 37 22.87 -7.87 -9.34
CA ASN A 37 23.66 -8.26 -10.51
C ASN A 37 23.54 -9.75 -10.88
N PHE A 38 22.80 -10.56 -10.10
CA PHE A 38 22.65 -11.99 -10.37
C PHE A 38 21.39 -12.29 -11.18
N ILE A 39 21.49 -13.19 -12.16
CA ILE A 39 20.34 -13.65 -12.94
C ILE A 39 20.38 -15.17 -13.13
N ALA A 40 19.22 -15.81 -13.00
CA ALA A 40 19.07 -17.23 -13.29
C ALA A 40 18.85 -17.41 -14.79
N LEU A 41 19.72 -18.18 -15.43
CA LEU A 41 19.64 -18.53 -16.86
C LEU A 41 19.50 -20.04 -16.99
N CYS A 42 18.81 -20.51 -18.04
CA CYS A 42 18.91 -21.92 -18.39
C CYS A 42 20.35 -22.25 -18.79
N LYS A 43 20.73 -23.54 -18.73
CA LYS A 43 22.11 -23.99 -18.97
C LYS A 43 22.64 -23.56 -20.34
N GLU A 44 21.78 -23.55 -21.35
CA GLU A 44 22.15 -23.14 -22.71
C GLU A 44 22.41 -21.64 -22.79
N CYS A 45 21.49 -20.81 -22.28
CA CYS A 45 21.68 -19.36 -22.23
C CYS A 45 22.90 -18.96 -21.40
N HIS A 46 23.14 -19.63 -20.26
CA HIS A 46 24.31 -19.39 -19.43
C HIS A 46 25.61 -19.67 -20.19
N LYS A 47 25.69 -20.82 -20.86
CA LYS A 47 26.87 -21.20 -21.65
C LYS A 47 27.13 -20.23 -22.81
N ILE A 48 26.08 -19.80 -23.51
CA ILE A 48 26.20 -18.80 -24.60
C ILE A 48 26.73 -17.49 -24.03
N TYR A 49 26.15 -17.02 -22.93
CA TYR A 49 26.51 -15.76 -22.32
C TYR A 49 27.94 -15.72 -21.79
N ASP A 50 28.45 -16.84 -21.24
CA ASP A 50 29.84 -16.94 -20.79
C ASP A 50 30.85 -16.98 -21.94
N THR A 51 30.49 -17.63 -23.05
CA THR A 51 31.43 -17.91 -24.14
C THR A 51 31.41 -16.88 -25.26
N LYS A 52 30.29 -16.19 -25.47
CA LYS A 52 30.06 -15.30 -26.62
C LYS A 52 29.34 -14.01 -26.23
N LYS A 53 29.69 -13.45 -25.08
CA LYS A 53 29.05 -12.22 -24.56
C LYS A 53 29.08 -11.08 -25.57
N THR A 54 27.90 -10.57 -25.90
CA THR A 54 27.73 -9.36 -26.71
C THR A 54 27.19 -8.21 -25.86
N VAL A 55 27.36 -6.97 -26.35
CA VAL A 55 26.83 -5.77 -25.68
C VAL A 55 25.30 -5.80 -25.71
N GLU A 56 24.72 -6.29 -26.80
CA GLU A 56 23.28 -6.41 -27.00
C GLU A 56 22.67 -7.37 -25.97
N GLU A 57 23.23 -8.57 -25.82
CA GLU A 57 22.78 -9.54 -24.80
C GLU A 57 22.97 -9.00 -23.38
N TYR A 58 24.08 -8.32 -23.10
CA TYR A 58 24.28 -7.66 -21.81
C TYR A 58 23.17 -6.66 -21.50
N ARG A 59 22.83 -5.77 -22.44
CA ARG A 59 21.76 -4.78 -22.27
C ARG A 59 20.39 -5.45 -22.06
N GLN A 60 20.11 -6.53 -22.78
CA GLN A 60 18.88 -7.31 -22.60
C GLN A 60 18.77 -7.86 -21.18
N LEU A 61 19.83 -8.50 -20.66
CA LEU A 61 19.82 -9.03 -19.30
C LEU A 61 19.72 -7.91 -18.25
N VAL A 62 20.35 -6.76 -18.49
CA VAL A 62 20.21 -5.57 -17.63
C VAL A 62 18.75 -5.11 -17.57
N GLU A 63 18.04 -5.00 -18.69
CA GLU A 63 16.65 -4.55 -18.71
C GLU A 63 15.70 -5.58 -18.07
N ILE A 64 15.92 -6.88 -18.30
CA ILE A 64 15.20 -7.96 -17.62
C ILE A 64 15.40 -7.83 -16.10
N LYS A 65 16.65 -7.68 -15.65
CA LYS A 65 16.96 -7.61 -14.23
C LYS A 65 16.44 -6.33 -13.57
N LYS A 66 16.46 -5.18 -14.25
CA LYS A 66 15.78 -3.96 -13.77
C LYS A 66 14.30 -4.20 -13.53
N THR A 67 13.65 -4.93 -14.43
CA THR A 67 12.22 -5.26 -14.31
C THR A 67 11.97 -6.20 -13.13
N ILE A 68 12.78 -7.26 -12.99
CA ILE A 68 12.70 -8.20 -11.86
C ILE A 68 12.95 -7.47 -10.52
N ASN A 69 13.98 -6.63 -10.43
CA ASN A 69 14.29 -5.88 -9.21
C ASN A 69 13.16 -4.91 -8.84
N LYS A 70 12.52 -4.27 -9.82
CA LYS A 70 11.33 -3.44 -9.58
C LYS A 70 10.16 -4.26 -9.04
N ILE A 71 9.87 -5.42 -9.63
CA ILE A 71 8.82 -6.33 -9.16
C ILE A 71 9.16 -6.85 -7.75
N LYS A 72 10.42 -7.18 -7.47
CA LYS A 72 10.87 -7.60 -6.13
C LYS A 72 10.65 -6.50 -5.10
N ILE A 73 11.02 -5.26 -5.40
CA ILE A 73 10.76 -4.12 -4.50
C ILE A 73 9.25 -3.95 -4.31
N LEU A 74 8.45 -4.03 -5.38
CA LEU A 74 6.99 -3.95 -5.31
C LEU A 74 6.40 -5.06 -4.43
N SER A 75 6.82 -6.30 -4.63
CA SER A 75 6.43 -7.46 -3.80
C SER A 75 6.89 -7.27 -2.37
N GLN A 76 8.12 -6.82 -2.12
CA GLN A 76 8.60 -6.56 -0.76
C GLN A 76 7.82 -5.43 -0.10
N THR A 77 7.41 -4.39 -0.82
CA THR A 77 6.52 -3.34 -0.30
C THR A 77 5.11 -3.88 -0.08
N TRP A 78 4.63 -4.79 -0.92
CA TRP A 78 3.34 -5.48 -0.78
C TRP A 78 3.31 -6.47 0.40
N ASP A 79 4.35 -7.28 0.55
CA ASP A 79 4.54 -8.29 1.60
C ASP A 79 4.89 -7.61 2.94
N LYS A 80 5.60 -6.48 2.89
CA LYS A 80 5.77 -5.55 4.01
C LYS A 80 4.64 -4.52 4.06
N GLN A 81 3.43 -4.82 3.59
CA GLN A 81 2.26 -4.00 3.90
C GLN A 81 2.09 -3.95 5.42
N THR A 82 2.79 -2.99 6.03
CA THR A 82 2.56 -2.42 7.34
C THR A 82 1.33 -1.54 7.26
N LEU A 83 0.22 -2.13 6.79
CA LEU A 83 -1.14 -1.70 7.07
C LEU A 83 -1.25 -1.25 8.53
N HIS A 84 -0.59 -2.00 9.40
CA HIS A 84 -0.51 -1.72 10.82
C HIS A 84 0.11 -0.35 11.16
N LYS A 85 1.25 0.05 10.57
CA LYS A 85 1.99 1.25 11.05
C LYS A 85 1.42 2.57 10.55
N ASP A 86 0.91 2.61 9.33
CA ASP A 86 0.41 3.84 8.72
C ASP A 86 -0.99 4.19 9.22
N ILE A 87 -1.89 3.20 9.33
CA ILE A 87 -3.18 3.41 10.00
C ILE A 87 -2.96 3.68 11.50
N SER A 88 -1.99 3.03 12.17
CA SER A 88 -1.60 3.39 13.55
C SER A 88 -1.14 4.85 13.69
N THR A 89 -0.58 5.44 12.62
CA THR A 89 -0.12 6.83 12.67
C THR A 89 -1.29 7.80 12.49
N VAL A 90 -2.21 7.54 11.56
CA VAL A 90 -3.50 8.26 11.48
C VAL A 90 -4.26 8.17 12.81
N ALA A 91 -4.35 6.97 13.37
CA ALA A 91 -4.99 6.72 14.66
C ALA A 91 -4.35 7.52 15.82
N ARG A 92 -3.03 7.58 15.86
CA ARG A 92 -2.28 8.35 16.88
C ARG A 92 -2.45 9.86 16.70
N ASP A 93 -2.52 10.34 15.48
CA ASP A 93 -2.79 11.75 15.22
C ASP A 93 -4.21 12.13 15.65
N ILE A 94 -5.18 11.22 15.46
CA ILE A 94 -6.54 11.37 16.01
C ILE A 94 -6.53 11.35 17.53
N GLU A 95 -5.71 10.50 18.16
CA GLU A 95 -5.55 10.49 19.62
C GLU A 95 -5.02 11.81 20.19
N LYS A 96 -4.27 12.58 19.39
CA LYS A 96 -3.73 13.89 19.79
C LYS A 96 -4.68 15.06 19.53
N LEU A 97 -5.80 14.85 18.84
CA LEU A 97 -6.77 15.92 18.59
C LEU A 97 -7.41 16.35 19.90
N SER A 98 -7.38 17.66 20.17
CA SER A 98 -8.01 18.23 21.36
C SER A 98 -9.51 18.51 21.12
N ASP A 99 -10.29 18.64 22.19
CA ASP A 99 -11.71 19.02 22.12
C ASP A 99 -11.96 20.35 21.36
N ILE A 100 -10.94 21.20 21.25
CA ILE A 100 -10.97 22.48 20.55
C ILE A 100 -10.83 22.30 19.03
N ASP A 101 -10.00 21.35 18.59
CA ASP A 101 -9.80 21.03 17.17
C ASP A 101 -11.07 20.41 16.56
N ILE A 102 -11.81 19.64 17.37
CA ILE A 102 -13.09 19.02 17.02
C ILE A 102 -14.19 20.08 16.90
N LYS A 103 -14.24 21.05 17.83
CA LYS A 103 -15.27 22.11 17.83
C LYS A 103 -15.12 23.12 16.68
N ASN A 104 -13.90 23.39 16.22
CA ASN A 104 -13.65 24.31 15.10
C ASN A 104 -14.03 23.73 13.72
N THR A 105 -14.46 22.47 13.66
CA THR A 105 -14.80 21.76 12.42
C THR A 105 -16.25 22.00 11.95
N SER A 106 -17.06 22.72 12.73
CA SER A 106 -18.49 22.92 12.47
C SER A 106 -18.76 23.84 11.26
N LEU A 107 -18.55 23.36 10.04
CA LEU A 107 -19.18 23.85 8.78
C LEU A 107 -18.67 23.06 7.56
N SER A 108 -18.74 21.72 7.59
CA SER A 108 -18.57 20.91 6.39
C SER A 108 -19.94 20.48 5.85
N PHE A 109 -20.42 21.16 4.81
CA PHE A 109 -21.60 20.79 4.02
C PHE A 109 -21.49 19.40 3.35
N ALA A 110 -20.32 18.75 3.42
CA ALA A 110 -20.04 17.46 2.76
C ALA A 110 -20.50 16.21 3.55
N ALA A 111 -21.14 16.38 4.72
CA ALA A 111 -21.58 15.27 5.57
C ALA A 111 -22.92 14.61 5.16
N LEU A 112 -23.55 15.04 4.07
CA LEU A 112 -24.98 14.77 3.81
C LEU A 112 -25.31 13.51 2.98
N LYS A 113 -24.40 12.55 2.81
CA LYS A 113 -24.64 11.38 1.93
C LYS A 113 -24.79 10.03 2.63
N LEU A 114 -24.79 9.96 3.96
CA LEU A 114 -24.97 8.68 4.64
C LEU A 114 -26.34 8.04 4.30
N SER A 115 -27.39 8.86 4.21
CA SER A 115 -28.73 8.40 3.84
C SER A 115 -28.81 7.81 2.43
N GLU A 116 -27.89 8.19 1.53
CA GLU A 116 -27.81 7.66 0.15
C GLU A 116 -27.00 6.36 0.07
N LYS A 117 -26.32 5.97 1.16
CA LYS A 117 -25.40 4.83 1.19
C LYS A 117 -25.85 3.71 2.13
N LYS A 118 -26.65 4.04 3.15
CA LYS A 118 -27.11 3.05 4.13
C LYS A 118 -28.23 2.18 3.57
N ASP A 119 -28.34 0.97 4.07
CA ASP A 119 -29.52 0.12 3.96
C ASP A 119 -30.25 0.00 5.31
N GLU A 120 -31.33 -0.76 5.34
CA GLU A 120 -32.16 -0.96 6.55
C GLU A 120 -31.43 -1.74 7.66
N THR A 121 -30.35 -2.45 7.33
CA THR A 121 -29.63 -3.33 8.26
C THR A 121 -28.69 -2.59 9.19
N LEU A 122 -28.22 -1.38 8.81
CA LEU A 122 -27.31 -0.56 9.62
C LEU A 122 -27.90 -0.19 10.99
N GLY A 123 -29.22 0.05 11.03
CA GLY A 123 -29.95 0.45 12.23
C GLY A 123 -29.83 1.95 12.57
N LEU A 124 -30.90 2.50 13.16
CA LEU A 124 -31.04 3.94 13.49
C LEU A 124 -29.93 4.47 14.41
N LEU A 125 -29.51 3.69 15.40
CA LEU A 125 -28.48 4.11 16.37
C LEU A 125 -27.12 4.32 15.70
N ASN A 126 -26.70 3.38 14.84
CA ASN A 126 -25.45 3.49 14.08
C ASN A 126 -25.53 4.63 13.08
N GLU A 127 -26.69 4.81 12.42
CA GLU A 127 -26.90 5.94 11.50
C GLU A 127 -26.70 7.31 12.20
N MET A 128 -27.33 7.53 13.36
CA MET A 128 -27.17 8.76 14.12
C MET A 128 -25.72 8.97 14.55
N LYS A 129 -25.07 7.91 15.01
CA LYS A 129 -23.69 7.91 15.48
C LYS A 129 -22.69 8.24 14.36
N ILE A 130 -22.79 7.54 13.24
CA ILE A 130 -21.94 7.76 12.05
C ILE A 130 -22.14 9.18 11.53
N SER A 131 -23.38 9.65 11.44
CA SER A 131 -23.69 11.01 11.01
C SER A 131 -23.03 12.06 11.90
N GLN A 132 -23.15 11.92 13.22
CA GLN A 132 -22.54 12.83 14.17
C GLN A 132 -21.01 12.80 14.10
N TYR A 133 -20.41 11.62 13.94
CA TYR A 133 -18.96 11.47 13.84
C TYR A 133 -18.41 12.07 12.54
N ILE A 134 -19.09 11.88 11.41
CA ILE A 134 -18.73 12.55 10.15
C ILE A 134 -18.75 14.07 10.36
N LEU A 135 -19.83 14.61 10.94
CA LEU A 135 -19.96 16.06 11.17
C LEU A 135 -18.85 16.62 12.05
N SER A 136 -18.50 15.92 13.13
CA SER A 136 -17.54 16.41 14.12
C SER A 136 -16.07 16.16 13.74
N PHE A 137 -15.76 15.11 12.98
CA PHE A 137 -14.37 14.65 12.80
C PHE A 137 -13.89 14.61 11.34
N PHE A 138 -14.72 14.97 10.36
CA PHE A 138 -14.32 14.90 8.95
C PHE A 138 -13.09 15.76 8.61
N THR A 139 -13.09 17.04 8.99
CA THR A 139 -11.97 17.95 8.68
C THR A 139 -10.66 17.53 9.37
N PRO A 140 -10.64 17.23 10.68
CA PRO A 140 -9.43 16.79 11.37
C PRO A 140 -8.80 15.54 10.77
N ILE A 141 -9.62 14.53 10.44
CA ILE A 141 -9.13 13.28 9.83
C ILE A 141 -8.58 13.55 8.43
N ARG A 142 -9.30 14.33 7.61
CA ARG A 142 -8.84 14.72 6.27
C ARG A 142 -7.49 15.45 6.32
N ASP A 143 -7.33 16.37 7.27
CA ASP A 143 -6.12 17.19 7.36
C ASP A 143 -4.93 16.37 7.92
N SER A 144 -5.17 15.37 8.78
CA SER A 144 -4.16 14.37 9.16
C SER A 144 -3.73 13.52 7.96
N LEU A 145 -4.68 13.02 7.15
CA LEU A 145 -4.35 12.26 5.94
C LEU A 145 -3.54 13.09 4.92
N LYS A 146 -3.84 14.40 4.78
CA LYS A 146 -3.05 15.31 3.94
C LYS A 146 -1.61 15.46 4.43
N LYS A 147 -1.37 15.52 5.74
CA LYS A 147 -0.01 15.59 6.30
C LYS A 147 0.80 14.33 5.94
N LEU A 148 0.19 13.16 6.05
CA LEU A 148 0.83 11.90 5.65
C LEU A 148 1.18 11.85 4.16
N GLU A 149 0.34 12.46 3.31
CA GLU A 149 0.60 12.56 1.88
C GLU A 149 1.75 13.52 1.54
N MET A 150 2.06 14.48 2.42
CA MET A 150 3.25 15.34 2.30
C MET A 150 4.54 14.61 2.69
N GLU A 151 4.47 13.64 3.60
CA GLU A 151 5.62 12.80 3.99
C GLU A 151 5.94 11.75 2.93
N GLU A 152 4.91 11.13 2.34
CA GLU A 152 5.04 10.10 1.33
C GLU A 152 3.87 10.15 0.34
N LYS A 153 4.20 10.27 -0.95
CA LYS A 153 3.21 10.44 -2.01
C LYS A 153 2.24 9.25 -2.05
N ALA A 154 0.95 9.55 -2.22
CA ALA A 154 -0.15 8.58 -2.38
C ALA A 154 -0.48 7.73 -1.13
N LYS A 155 0.02 8.11 0.06
CA LYS A 155 -0.26 7.39 1.32
C LYS A 155 -1.74 7.39 1.71
N SER A 156 -2.43 8.52 1.51
CA SER A 156 -3.88 8.64 1.71
C SER A 156 -4.66 7.68 0.81
N LEU A 157 -4.34 7.65 -0.49
CA LEU A 157 -4.94 6.74 -1.48
C LEU A 157 -4.70 5.27 -1.13
N PHE A 158 -3.49 4.94 -0.67
CA PHE A 158 -3.13 3.59 -0.26
C PHE A 158 -4.00 3.13 0.92
N ILE A 159 -4.14 3.97 1.97
CA ILE A 159 -5.01 3.68 3.12
C ILE A 159 -6.46 3.49 2.67
N CYS A 160 -7.01 4.41 1.87
CA CYS A 160 -8.38 4.30 1.35
C CYS A 160 -8.61 2.99 0.59
N SER A 161 -7.63 2.56 -0.22
CA SER A 161 -7.71 1.31 -1.00
C SER A 161 -7.71 0.07 -0.11
N GLN A 162 -6.95 0.07 0.97
CA GLN A 162 -6.91 -1.03 1.94
C GLN A 162 -8.24 -1.17 2.69
N VAL A 163 -8.77 -0.04 3.18
CA VAL A 163 -10.05 -0.01 3.88
C VAL A 163 -11.19 -0.47 2.95
N LYS A 164 -11.19 -0.02 1.69
CA LYS A 164 -12.14 -0.49 0.66
C LYS A 164 -11.98 -1.98 0.36
N SER A 165 -10.76 -2.50 0.31
CA SER A 165 -10.50 -3.93 0.07
C SER A 165 -11.06 -4.82 1.19
N TYR A 166 -10.85 -4.44 2.45
CA TYR A 166 -11.40 -5.20 3.58
C TYR A 166 -12.93 -5.13 3.64
N TYR A 167 -13.52 -3.96 3.35
CA TYR A 167 -14.97 -3.86 3.15
C TYR A 167 -15.48 -4.81 2.06
N THR A 168 -14.87 -4.79 0.88
CA THR A 168 -15.27 -5.67 -0.23
C THR A 168 -15.18 -7.14 0.15
N LEU A 169 -14.18 -7.54 0.94
CA LEU A 169 -14.08 -8.90 1.46
C LEU A 169 -15.28 -9.29 2.33
N LEU A 170 -15.71 -8.40 3.23
CA LEU A 170 -16.88 -8.62 4.09
C LEU A 170 -18.18 -8.69 3.26
N LEU A 171 -18.34 -7.81 2.27
CA LEU A 171 -19.45 -7.90 1.32
C LEU A 171 -19.48 -9.24 0.58
N MET A 172 -18.33 -9.68 0.06
CA MET A 172 -18.21 -10.96 -0.66
C MET A 172 -18.58 -12.16 0.21
N GLN A 173 -18.44 -12.03 1.52
CA GLN A 173 -18.81 -13.04 2.52
C GLN A 173 -20.29 -12.95 2.95
N GLY A 174 -21.04 -11.96 2.44
CA GLY A 174 -22.48 -11.82 2.70
C GLY A 174 -22.83 -11.14 4.02
N PHE A 175 -21.89 -10.43 4.64
CA PHE A 175 -22.17 -9.65 5.85
C PHE A 175 -23.08 -8.46 5.54
N ASN A 176 -23.99 -8.13 6.47
CA ASN A 176 -24.84 -6.94 6.37
C ASN A 176 -24.13 -5.67 6.87
N GLN A 177 -24.69 -4.48 6.65
CA GLN A 177 -24.00 -3.22 6.95
C GLN A 177 -23.67 -3.03 8.43
N ASN A 178 -24.52 -3.52 9.35
CA ASN A 178 -24.23 -3.47 10.78
C ASN A 178 -23.05 -4.40 11.14
N GLU A 179 -23.05 -5.63 10.63
CA GLU A 179 -21.94 -6.55 10.86
C GLU A 179 -20.64 -6.04 10.22
N ILE A 180 -20.72 -5.44 9.04
CA ILE A 180 -19.59 -4.80 8.37
C ILE A 180 -19.06 -3.66 9.22
N PHE A 181 -19.92 -2.78 9.74
CA PHE A 181 -19.50 -1.68 10.60
C PHE A 181 -18.74 -2.19 11.85
N GLU A 182 -19.27 -3.23 12.50
CA GLU A 182 -18.63 -3.81 13.68
C GLU A 182 -17.27 -4.45 13.36
N ASN A 183 -17.19 -5.23 12.28
CA ASN A 183 -15.96 -5.89 11.82
C ASN A 183 -14.90 -4.89 11.35
N MET A 184 -15.30 -3.84 10.65
CA MET A 184 -14.41 -2.75 10.21
C MET A 184 -13.80 -2.05 11.42
N CYS A 185 -14.61 -1.75 12.43
CA CYS A 185 -14.08 -1.12 13.63
C CYS A 185 -13.14 -2.07 14.40
N GLU A 186 -13.43 -3.37 14.48
CA GLU A 186 -12.51 -4.32 15.13
C GLU A 186 -11.19 -4.45 14.36
N TRP A 187 -11.28 -4.47 13.04
CA TRP A 187 -10.11 -4.46 12.16
C TRP A 187 -9.28 -3.19 12.34
N PHE A 188 -9.92 -2.01 12.45
CA PHE A 188 -9.20 -0.78 12.77
C PHE A 188 -8.52 -0.87 14.14
N MET A 189 -9.21 -1.32 15.19
CA MET A 189 -8.61 -1.47 16.52
C MET A 189 -7.40 -2.41 16.51
N THR A 190 -7.56 -3.59 15.91
CA THR A 190 -6.48 -4.59 15.78
C THR A 190 -5.29 -4.02 15.02
N ASN A 191 -5.52 -3.38 13.86
CA ASN A 191 -4.45 -2.89 12.99
C ASN A 191 -3.85 -1.55 13.41
N THR A 192 -4.48 -0.79 14.31
CA THR A 192 -3.98 0.52 14.75
C THR A 192 -3.46 0.53 16.18
N GLY A 193 -3.80 -0.48 16.97
CA GLY A 193 -3.62 -0.47 18.41
C GLY A 193 -4.53 0.51 19.15
N ILE A 194 -5.55 1.08 18.49
CA ILE A 194 -6.59 1.86 19.16
C ILE A 194 -7.28 0.96 20.18
N LYS A 195 -7.24 1.36 21.45
CA LYS A 195 -7.94 0.67 22.54
C LYS A 195 -9.36 1.17 22.76
N ASP A 196 -9.65 2.39 22.32
CA ASP A 196 -10.95 3.04 22.48
C ASP A 196 -11.83 2.80 21.26
N ARG A 197 -12.91 2.04 21.46
CA ARG A 197 -13.88 1.71 20.41
C ARG A 197 -14.45 2.94 19.72
N ALA A 198 -14.74 4.01 20.48
CA ALA A 198 -15.34 5.22 19.94
C ALA A 198 -14.44 5.88 18.89
N LYS A 199 -13.12 5.85 19.09
CA LYS A 199 -12.15 6.39 18.12
C LYS A 199 -12.11 5.56 16.84
N SER A 200 -12.25 4.24 16.96
CA SER A 200 -12.35 3.37 15.79
C SER A 200 -13.62 3.63 14.99
N GLU A 201 -14.74 3.85 15.66
CA GLU A 201 -16.02 4.15 15.00
C GLU A 201 -15.98 5.49 14.29
N VAL A 202 -15.32 6.50 14.88
CA VAL A 202 -15.06 7.79 14.22
C VAL A 202 -14.28 7.61 12.92
N LEU A 203 -13.21 6.80 12.94
CA LEU A 203 -12.41 6.48 11.76
C LEU A 203 -13.23 5.77 10.68
N VAL A 204 -13.93 4.70 11.04
CA VAL A 204 -14.76 3.94 10.12
C VAL A 204 -15.86 4.83 9.51
N SER A 205 -16.48 5.69 10.31
CA SER A 205 -17.47 6.68 9.84
C SER A 205 -16.89 7.63 8.78
N TYR A 206 -15.64 8.08 8.95
CA TYR A 206 -14.96 8.90 7.95
C TYR A 206 -14.77 8.14 6.63
N PHE A 207 -14.28 6.90 6.69
CA PHE A 207 -14.02 6.10 5.49
C PHE A 207 -15.32 5.66 4.80
N ILE A 208 -16.41 5.44 5.52
CA ILE A 208 -17.76 5.27 4.96
C ILE A 208 -18.15 6.46 4.08
N GLN A 209 -17.92 7.68 4.59
CA GLN A 209 -18.23 8.88 3.83
C GLN A 209 -17.28 9.11 2.65
N ASN A 210 -15.97 8.90 2.84
CA ASN A 210 -14.95 9.36 1.89
C ASN A 210 -14.46 8.28 0.91
N CYS A 211 -14.77 7.00 1.12
CA CYS A 211 -14.25 5.89 0.31
C CYS A 211 -15.34 5.02 -0.34
N GLU A 212 -16.58 5.51 -0.39
CA GLU A 212 -17.70 4.81 -1.04
C GLU A 212 -17.96 3.41 -0.47
N ILE A 213 -17.59 3.19 0.78
CA ILE A 213 -17.64 1.89 1.47
C ILE A 213 -19.08 1.42 1.70
N PHE A 214 -20.10 2.15 1.28
CA PHE A 214 -21.49 1.68 1.30
C PHE A 214 -22.24 2.05 0.01
N SER A 215 -21.52 2.46 -1.03
CA SER A 215 -22.13 2.77 -2.32
C SER A 215 -22.27 1.50 -3.16
N GLU A 216 -23.47 1.25 -3.69
CA GLU A 216 -23.67 0.22 -4.72
C GLU A 216 -22.90 0.65 -6.00
N CYS A 217 -22.22 -0.31 -6.64
CA CYS A 217 -21.58 -0.11 -7.95
C CYS A 217 -22.62 -0.10 -9.07
#